data_AF-A0A330ML46-F1
#
_entry.id   AF-A0A330ML46-F1
#
_cell.length_a   1.000
_cell.length_b   1.000
_cell.length_c   1.000
_cell.angle_alpha   90.00
_cell.angle_beta   90.00
_cell.angle_gamma   90.00
#
_symmetry.space_group_name_H-M   'P 1'
#
loop_
_entity.id
_entity.type
_entity.pdbx_description
1 polymer ?
#
loop_
_entity_poly.entity_id
_entity_poly.type
_entity_poly.pdbx_seq_one_letter_code
_entity_poly.pdbx_strand_id
1 'polypeptide(L)'
;MKTGKTGKYLKYVIGEIILVVIGILIALSINNWNENRKQEKQILKALSEVRNNLIGDSLAISNTLKLKLEDIEIQNRVIQLLNNDRPLDSTINKDLGRIMIARKIKLIPNGYSLLKHIGLERIEDLNLRNKLIEYYEISINLIETDTNDDLFEFVNTFLPYVRSHFSDWQYEAYGIPLDYVKLKNDDYFKTSLKVNIGNEESTVIMLTDGLKNIKTLLPLINIYIRSND
;
A
#
# COMPACT_ATOMS: atom_id res chain seq x y z
N MET A 1 -32.27 -77.99 -10.06
CA MET A 1 -31.53 -76.80 -10.53
C MET A 1 -30.64 -76.30 -9.38
N LYS A 2 -29.33 -76.10 -9.61
CA LYS A 2 -28.32 -75.81 -8.57
C LYS A 2 -28.44 -74.37 -8.03
N THR A 3 -29.13 -74.18 -6.92
CA THR A 3 -29.40 -72.87 -6.26
C THR A 3 -28.28 -72.38 -5.32
N GLY A 4 -27.01 -72.55 -5.70
CA GLY A 4 -25.88 -72.22 -4.82
C GLY A 4 -24.62 -71.61 -5.47
N LYS A 5 -24.59 -71.43 -6.80
CA LYS A 5 -23.40 -70.93 -7.52
C LYS A 5 -23.43 -69.43 -7.83
N THR A 6 -24.61 -68.84 -7.97
CA THR A 6 -24.80 -67.42 -8.35
C THR A 6 -24.37 -66.45 -7.24
N GLY A 7 -24.68 -66.76 -5.97
CA GLY A 7 -24.30 -65.91 -4.84
C GLY A 7 -22.79 -65.92 -4.55
N LYS A 8 -22.08 -66.99 -4.90
CA LYS A 8 -20.63 -67.08 -4.71
C LYS A 8 -19.91 -66.18 -5.73
N TYR A 9 -20.31 -66.22 -7.00
CA TYR A 9 -19.78 -65.36 -8.06
C TYR A 9 -20.07 -63.88 -7.81
N LEU A 10 -21.29 -63.54 -7.36
CA LEU A 10 -21.67 -62.17 -7.04
C LEU A 10 -20.84 -61.57 -5.90
N LYS A 11 -20.53 -62.35 -4.85
CA LYS A 11 -19.65 -61.91 -3.74
C LYS A 11 -18.23 -61.63 -4.20
N TYR A 12 -17.69 -62.42 -5.13
CA TYR A 12 -16.34 -62.20 -5.68
C TYR A 12 -16.28 -60.91 -6.51
N VAL A 13 -17.24 -60.68 -7.41
CA VAL A 13 -17.28 -59.46 -8.24
C VAL A 13 -17.50 -58.20 -7.40
N ILE A 14 -18.34 -58.26 -6.36
CA ILE A 14 -18.52 -57.13 -5.42
C ILE A 14 -17.23 -56.86 -4.64
N GLY A 15 -16.53 -57.90 -4.19
CA GLY A 15 -15.23 -57.76 -3.52
C GLY A 15 -14.19 -57.09 -4.41
N GLU A 16 -14.15 -57.45 -5.69
CA GLU A 16 -13.25 -56.85 -6.67
C GLU A 16 -13.57 -55.37 -6.92
N ILE A 17 -14.86 -55.01 -7.07
CA ILE A 17 -15.29 -53.62 -7.20
C ILE A 17 -14.88 -52.80 -5.97
N ILE A 18 -15.12 -53.32 -4.75
CA ILE A 18 -14.73 -52.62 -3.51
C ILE A 18 -13.21 -52.41 -3.47
N LEU A 19 -12.42 -53.40 -3.86
CA LEU A 19 -10.96 -53.32 -3.85
C LEU A 19 -10.44 -52.30 -4.88
N VAL A 20 -11.05 -52.25 -6.07
CA VAL A 20 -10.79 -51.21 -7.07
C VAL A 20 -11.17 -49.82 -6.55
N VAL A 21 -12.34 -49.67 -5.94
CA VAL A 21 -12.80 -48.39 -5.37
C VAL A 21 -11.85 -47.90 -4.28
N ILE A 22 -11.41 -48.76 -3.36
CA ILE A 22 -10.41 -48.43 -2.35
C ILE A 22 -9.09 -47.99 -3.00
N GLY A 23 -8.64 -48.69 -4.05
CA GLY A 23 -7.46 -48.31 -4.82
C GLY A 23 -7.54 -46.91 -5.42
N ILE A 24 -8.68 -46.58 -6.05
CA ILE A 24 -8.93 -45.25 -6.62
C ILE A 24 -8.96 -44.17 -5.53
N LEU A 25 -9.63 -44.43 -4.41
CA LEU A 25 -9.72 -43.47 -3.30
C LEU A 25 -8.35 -43.20 -2.67
N ILE A 26 -7.51 -44.22 -2.49
CA ILE A 26 -6.13 -44.05 -2.00
C ILE A 26 -5.31 -43.23 -3.01
N ALA A 27 -5.38 -43.57 -4.30
CA ALA A 27 -4.67 -42.83 -5.34
C ALA A 27 -5.06 -41.35 -5.40
N LEU A 28 -6.37 -41.07 -5.35
CA LEU A 28 -6.90 -39.70 -5.26
C LEU A 28 -6.44 -38.99 -3.98
N SER A 29 -6.43 -39.69 -2.85
CA SER A 29 -6.02 -39.11 -1.57
C SER A 29 -4.54 -38.72 -1.56
N ILE A 30 -3.67 -39.58 -2.10
CA ILE A 30 -2.23 -39.29 -2.24
C ILE A 30 -2.01 -38.11 -3.19
N ASN A 31 -2.73 -38.09 -4.32
CA ASN A 31 -2.63 -36.99 -5.28
C ASN A 31 -3.07 -35.65 -4.66
N ASN A 32 -4.21 -35.64 -3.95
CA ASN A 32 -4.70 -34.45 -3.26
C ASN A 32 -3.74 -33.97 -2.18
N TRP A 33 -3.14 -34.88 -1.41
CA TRP A 33 -2.13 -34.54 -0.40
C TRP A 33 -0.88 -33.90 -1.02
N ASN A 34 -0.37 -34.47 -2.11
CA ASN A 34 0.77 -33.89 -2.83
C ASN A 34 0.45 -32.50 -3.42
N GLU A 35 -0.76 -32.32 -3.94
CA GLU A 35 -1.20 -31.03 -4.49
C GLU A 35 -1.35 -29.97 -3.41
N ASN A 36 -1.95 -30.32 -2.26
CA ASN A 36 -2.05 -29.43 -1.10
C ASN A 36 -0.66 -29.00 -0.61
N ARG A 37 0.29 -29.94 -0.52
CA ARG A 37 1.68 -29.63 -0.11
C ARG A 37 2.37 -28.67 -1.08
N LYS A 38 2.14 -28.81 -2.40
CA LYS A 38 2.69 -27.88 -3.40
C LYS A 38 2.10 -26.49 -3.25
N GLN A 39 0.80 -26.39 -3.02
CA GLN A 39 0.09 -25.13 -2.83
C GLN A 39 0.56 -24.42 -1.56
N GLU A 40 0.72 -25.14 -0.46
CA GLU A 40 1.27 -24.61 0.79
C GLU A 40 2.67 -24.00 0.58
N LYS A 41 3.55 -24.71 -0.13
CA LYS A 41 4.89 -24.18 -0.47
C LYS A 41 4.81 -22.90 -1.32
N GLN A 42 3.83 -22.80 -2.22
CA GLN A 42 3.62 -21.57 -3.00
C GLN A 42 3.12 -20.42 -2.11
N ILE A 43 2.26 -20.69 -1.13
CA ILE A 43 1.80 -19.69 -0.16
C ILE A 43 2.97 -19.16 0.66
N LEU A 44 3.85 -20.02 1.18
CA LEU A 44 5.02 -19.60 1.96
C LEU A 44 6.00 -18.74 1.14
N LYS A 45 6.17 -19.09 -0.14
CA LYS A 45 6.94 -18.27 -1.08
C LYS A 45 6.28 -16.91 -1.30
N ALA A 46 4.98 -16.87 -1.55
CA ALA A 46 4.24 -15.63 -1.73
C ALA A 46 4.27 -14.75 -0.47
N LEU A 47 4.11 -15.32 0.72
CA LEU A 47 4.24 -14.62 2.00
C LEU A 47 5.67 -14.08 2.23
N SER A 48 6.70 -14.80 1.76
CA SER A 48 8.07 -14.29 1.78
C SER A 48 8.26 -13.08 0.85
N GLU A 49 7.61 -13.08 -0.32
CA GLU A 49 7.58 -11.93 -1.22
C GLU A 49 6.81 -10.75 -0.61
N VAL A 50 5.65 -11.02 0.02
CA VAL A 50 4.89 -10.02 0.79
C VAL A 50 5.75 -9.40 1.87
N ARG A 51 6.47 -10.20 2.66
CA ARG A 51 7.38 -9.69 3.70
C ARG A 51 8.41 -8.71 3.13
N ASN A 52 9.00 -9.04 1.99
CA ASN A 52 9.97 -8.18 1.33
C ASN A 52 9.32 -6.90 0.77
N ASN A 53 8.10 -7.00 0.23
CA ASN A 53 7.32 -5.82 -0.18
C ASN A 53 7.06 -4.89 1.01
N LEU A 54 6.56 -5.42 2.14
CA LEU A 54 6.31 -4.63 3.35
C LEU A 54 7.55 -3.90 3.90
N ILE A 55 8.73 -4.49 3.78
CA ILE A 55 10.00 -3.83 4.16
C ILE A 55 10.27 -2.64 3.23
N GLY A 56 10.11 -2.84 1.91
CA GLY A 56 10.26 -1.77 0.92
C GLY A 56 9.22 -0.66 1.09
N ASP A 57 7.97 -1.04 1.30
CA ASP A 57 6.86 -0.12 1.52
C ASP A 57 7.10 0.70 2.80
N SER A 58 7.57 0.08 3.88
CA SER A 58 7.94 0.77 5.13
C SER A 58 8.99 1.87 4.90
N LEU A 59 10.03 1.56 4.11
CA LEU A 59 11.08 2.53 3.77
C LEU A 59 10.50 3.69 2.93
N ALA A 60 9.72 3.36 1.89
CA ALA A 60 9.14 4.35 0.99
C ALA A 60 8.16 5.29 1.73
N ILE A 61 7.27 4.72 2.56
CA ILE A 61 6.31 5.47 3.38
C ILE A 61 7.06 6.33 4.40
N SER A 62 8.06 5.79 5.10
CA SER A 62 8.82 6.56 6.10
C SER A 62 9.55 7.76 5.48
N ASN A 63 10.15 7.59 4.31
CA ASN A 63 10.81 8.67 3.60
C ASN A 63 9.81 9.74 3.13
N THR A 64 8.67 9.30 2.59
CA THR A 64 7.60 10.22 2.13
C THR A 64 7.01 11.01 3.30
N LEU A 65 6.73 10.33 4.41
CA LEU A 65 6.23 10.95 5.65
C LEU A 65 7.20 12.02 6.16
N LYS A 66 8.50 11.71 6.20
CA LYS A 66 9.53 12.68 6.59
C LYS A 66 9.50 13.93 5.70
N LEU A 67 9.48 13.74 4.37
CA LEU A 67 9.44 14.86 3.43
C LEU A 67 8.19 15.72 3.59
N LYS A 68 7.01 15.10 3.77
CA LYS A 68 5.75 15.82 4.00
C LYS A 68 5.77 16.65 5.28
N LEU A 69 6.29 16.10 6.38
CA LEU A 69 6.44 16.85 7.62
C LEU A 69 7.36 18.07 7.44
N GLU A 70 8.48 17.91 6.73
CA GLU A 70 9.36 19.03 6.39
C GLU A 70 8.68 20.08 5.50
N ASP A 71 7.89 19.64 4.50
CA ASP A 71 7.19 20.54 3.58
C ASP A 71 6.07 21.32 4.29
N ILE A 72 5.33 20.69 5.22
CA ILE A 72 4.35 21.36 6.11
C ILE A 72 5.03 22.44 6.96
N GLU A 73 6.19 22.15 7.55
CA GLU A 73 6.95 23.14 8.34
C GLU A 73 7.38 24.35 7.49
N ILE A 74 7.81 24.10 6.26
CA ILE A 74 8.21 25.15 5.31
C ILE A 74 7.00 26.00 4.90
N GLN A 75 5.88 25.38 4.58
CA GLN A 75 4.65 26.09 4.23
C GLN A 75 4.14 26.94 5.38
N ASN A 76 4.19 26.43 6.61
CA ASN A 76 3.87 27.20 7.80
C ASN A 76 4.78 28.42 7.99
N ARG A 77 6.08 28.30 7.71
CA ARG A 77 6.96 29.49 7.69
C ARG A 77 6.52 30.49 6.65
N VAL A 78 6.22 30.07 5.42
CA VAL A 78 5.73 30.98 4.37
C VAL A 78 4.47 31.70 4.85
N ILE A 79 3.48 30.98 5.37
CA ILE A 79 2.24 31.59 5.91
C ILE A 79 2.55 32.63 6.99
N GLN A 80 3.44 32.33 7.95
CA GLN A 80 3.84 33.27 8.99
C GLN A 80 4.52 34.52 8.42
N LEU A 81 5.37 34.37 7.41
CA LEU A 81 6.07 35.47 6.76
C LEU A 81 5.11 36.40 6.02
N LEU A 82 4.13 35.85 5.32
CA LEU A 82 3.11 36.64 4.62
C LEU A 82 2.27 37.49 5.58
N ASN A 83 2.17 37.10 6.86
CA ASN A 83 1.42 37.84 7.89
C ASN A 83 2.25 38.90 8.64
N ASN A 84 3.59 38.82 8.61
CA ASN A 84 4.47 39.60 9.49
C ASN A 84 5.25 40.73 8.78
N ASP A 85 4.83 41.16 7.59
CA ASP A 85 5.44 42.27 6.83
C ASP A 85 6.96 42.17 6.57
N ARG A 86 7.53 40.97 6.65
CA ARG A 86 8.97 40.76 6.44
C ARG A 86 9.34 40.89 4.95
N PRO A 87 10.46 41.55 4.61
CA PRO A 87 10.95 41.59 3.24
C PRO A 87 11.36 40.20 2.74
N LEU A 88 11.29 40.03 1.43
CA LEU A 88 11.77 38.82 0.74
C LEU A 88 13.28 38.69 0.92
N ASP A 89 13.76 37.49 1.25
CA ASP A 89 15.18 37.17 1.31
C ASP A 89 15.46 35.80 0.66
N SER A 90 16.73 35.43 0.56
CA SER A 90 17.14 34.16 -0.06
C SER A 90 16.58 32.91 0.63
N THR A 91 16.24 33.00 1.92
CA THR A 91 15.59 31.89 2.65
C THR A 91 14.16 31.76 2.19
N ILE A 92 13.43 32.87 2.08
CA ILE A 92 12.03 32.87 1.65
C ILE A 92 11.91 32.38 0.21
N ASN A 93 12.85 32.75 -0.66
CA ASN A 93 12.86 32.23 -2.02
C ASN A 93 12.99 30.71 -2.04
N LYS A 94 13.87 30.13 -1.20
CA LYS A 94 13.98 28.67 -1.10
C LYS A 94 12.67 28.03 -0.64
N ASP A 95 12.02 28.63 0.35
CA ASP A 95 10.77 28.14 0.92
C ASP A 95 9.65 28.15 -0.12
N LEU A 96 9.56 29.21 -0.93
CA LEU A 96 8.60 29.34 -2.02
C LEU A 96 8.79 28.28 -3.13
N GLY A 97 9.97 27.67 -3.25
CA GLY A 97 10.22 26.53 -4.14
C GLY A 97 9.73 25.18 -3.59
N ARG A 98 9.29 25.15 -2.33
CA ARG A 98 8.95 23.94 -1.57
C ARG A 98 7.54 23.92 -0.98
N ILE A 99 6.74 24.94 -1.25
CA ILE A 99 5.32 24.97 -0.86
C ILE A 99 4.44 24.26 -1.88
N MET A 100 3.35 23.66 -1.39
CA MET A 100 2.31 23.00 -2.19
C MET A 100 2.87 21.96 -3.19
N ILE A 101 4.03 21.37 -2.91
CA ILE A 101 4.64 20.35 -3.77
C ILE A 101 4.07 18.97 -3.43
N ALA A 102 3.79 18.16 -4.46
CA ALA A 102 3.22 16.85 -4.26
C ALA A 102 4.29 15.77 -4.04
N ARG A 103 4.14 14.98 -2.97
CA ARG A 103 4.99 13.82 -2.65
C ARG A 103 4.27 12.51 -2.98
N LYS A 104 4.04 12.26 -4.26
CA LYS A 104 3.35 11.04 -4.71
C LYS A 104 4.19 9.79 -4.43
N ILE A 105 3.54 8.77 -3.87
CA ILE A 105 4.09 7.43 -3.65
C ILE A 105 3.33 6.40 -4.49
N LYS A 106 4.00 5.31 -4.86
CA LYS A 106 3.37 4.15 -5.47
C LYS A 106 3.87 2.89 -4.77
N LEU A 107 2.95 2.12 -4.20
CA LEU A 107 3.24 0.87 -3.50
C LEU A 107 2.84 -0.29 -4.39
N ILE A 108 3.72 -1.27 -4.59
CA ILE A 108 3.51 -2.34 -5.58
C ILE A 108 3.23 -3.67 -4.87
N PRO A 109 1.97 -4.18 -4.89
CA PRO A 109 1.55 -5.32 -4.08
C PRO A 109 1.77 -6.67 -4.81
N ASN A 110 2.94 -6.89 -5.40
CA ASN A 110 3.21 -8.08 -6.22
C ASN A 110 3.05 -9.39 -5.44
N GLY A 111 3.65 -9.49 -4.24
CA GLY A 111 3.54 -10.68 -3.40
C GLY A 111 2.10 -10.95 -2.95
N TYR A 112 1.34 -9.89 -2.66
CA TYR A 112 -0.06 -10.01 -2.25
C TYR A 112 -0.97 -10.41 -3.42
N SER A 113 -0.67 -9.91 -4.62
CA SER A 113 -1.38 -10.29 -5.84
C SER A 113 -1.15 -11.77 -6.19
N LEU A 114 0.09 -12.24 -6.04
CA LEU A 114 0.40 -13.66 -6.15
C LEU A 114 -0.38 -14.48 -5.11
N LEU A 115 -0.42 -14.01 -3.87
CA LEU A 115 -1.15 -14.68 -2.78
C LEU A 115 -2.66 -14.78 -3.05
N LYS A 116 -3.28 -13.72 -3.59
CA LYS A 116 -4.69 -13.74 -4.05
C LYS A 116 -4.92 -14.76 -5.16
N HIS A 117 -4.00 -14.86 -6.12
CA HIS A 117 -4.10 -15.82 -7.22
C HIS A 117 -3.99 -17.28 -6.73
N ILE A 118 -3.14 -17.55 -5.73
CA ILE A 118 -2.99 -18.90 -5.16
C ILE A 118 -4.22 -19.30 -4.32
N GLY A 119 -4.81 -18.33 -3.61
CA GLY A 119 -5.95 -18.54 -2.73
C GLY A 119 -5.64 -18.03 -1.32
N LEU A 120 -5.99 -16.78 -1.06
CA LEU A 120 -5.79 -16.13 0.25
C LEU A 120 -6.54 -16.88 1.37
N GLU A 121 -7.64 -17.54 1.02
CA GLU A 121 -8.47 -18.35 1.90
C GLU A 121 -7.78 -19.60 2.46
N ARG A 122 -6.62 -19.96 1.91
CA ARG A 122 -5.81 -21.10 2.35
C ARG A 122 -4.88 -20.77 3.52
N ILE A 123 -4.73 -19.49 3.87
CA ILE A 123 -3.98 -19.07 5.06
C ILE A 123 -4.84 -19.34 6.29
N GLU A 124 -4.56 -20.41 7.03
CA GLU A 124 -5.41 -20.83 8.16
C GLU A 124 -5.54 -19.77 9.26
N ASP A 125 -4.50 -18.95 9.45
CA ASP A 125 -4.52 -17.84 10.39
C ASP A 125 -5.41 -16.69 9.86
N LEU A 126 -6.64 -16.64 10.38
CA LEU A 126 -7.63 -15.61 10.05
C LEU A 126 -7.15 -14.20 10.40
N ASN A 127 -6.39 -14.04 11.49
CA ASN A 127 -5.87 -12.74 11.90
C ASN A 127 -4.82 -12.23 10.90
N LEU A 128 -3.87 -13.09 10.50
CA LEU A 128 -2.92 -12.78 9.43
C LEU A 128 -3.65 -12.42 8.14
N ARG A 129 -4.64 -13.22 7.74
CA ARG A 129 -5.44 -13.00 6.53
C ARG A 129 -6.12 -11.63 6.53
N ASN A 130 -6.77 -11.28 7.63
CA ASN A 130 -7.46 -10.00 7.77
C ASN A 130 -6.46 -8.83 7.76
N LYS A 131 -5.30 -8.97 8.42
CA LYS A 131 -4.26 -7.93 8.40
C LYS A 131 -3.62 -7.73 7.03
N LEU A 132 -3.50 -8.80 6.22
CA LEU A 132 -3.09 -8.67 4.82
C LEU A 132 -4.10 -7.85 4.01
N ILE A 133 -5.40 -8.14 4.16
CA ILE A 133 -6.47 -7.41 3.47
C ILE A 133 -6.49 -5.94 3.92
N GLU A 134 -6.44 -5.68 5.23
CA GLU A 134 -6.46 -4.34 5.80
C GLU A 134 -5.28 -3.48 5.28
N TYR A 135 -4.09 -4.06 5.16
CA TYR A 135 -2.97 -3.32 4.61
C TYR A 135 -3.12 -3.09 3.10
N TYR A 136 -3.26 -4.16 2.32
CA TYR A 136 -3.16 -4.10 0.87
C TYR A 136 -4.40 -3.54 0.17
N GLU A 137 -5.60 -3.75 0.72
CA GLU A 137 -6.86 -3.34 0.10
C GLU A 137 -7.44 -2.06 0.73
N ILE A 138 -6.98 -1.67 1.92
CA ILE A 138 -7.47 -0.46 2.60
C ILE A 138 -6.34 0.56 2.73
N SER A 139 -5.25 0.22 3.42
CA SER A 139 -4.19 1.19 3.74
C SER A 139 -3.50 1.75 2.49
N ILE A 140 -3.14 0.88 1.54
CA ILE A 140 -2.53 1.32 0.27
C ILE A 140 -3.49 2.23 -0.50
N ASN A 141 -4.76 1.85 -0.62
CA ASN A 141 -5.75 2.65 -1.36
C ASN A 141 -5.95 4.04 -0.74
N LEU A 142 -5.98 4.14 0.60
CA LEU A 142 -6.08 5.44 1.29
C LEU A 142 -4.84 6.29 1.06
N ILE A 143 -3.64 5.71 1.20
CA ILE A 143 -2.37 6.42 0.91
C ILE A 143 -2.31 6.92 -0.53
N GLU A 144 -2.70 6.07 -1.50
CA GLU A 144 -2.70 6.44 -2.91
C GLU A 144 -3.75 7.51 -3.21
N THR A 145 -4.92 7.47 -2.56
CA THR A 145 -5.97 8.48 -2.72
C THR A 145 -5.47 9.84 -2.26
N ASP A 146 -5.01 9.94 -1.01
CA ASP A 146 -4.54 11.20 -0.44
C ASP A 146 -3.35 11.78 -1.22
N THR A 147 -2.36 10.95 -1.57
CA THR A 147 -1.21 11.43 -2.36
C THR A 147 -1.55 11.78 -3.81
N ASN A 148 -2.66 11.27 -4.36
CA ASN A 148 -3.18 11.71 -5.66
C ASN A 148 -3.94 13.04 -5.53
N ASP A 149 -4.63 13.28 -4.42
CA ASP A 149 -5.29 14.55 -4.14
C ASP A 149 -4.28 15.69 -3.99
N ASP A 150 -3.15 15.45 -3.31
CA ASP A 150 -2.04 16.41 -3.25
C ASP A 150 -1.48 16.70 -4.64
N LEU A 151 -1.29 15.67 -5.46
CA LEU A 151 -0.83 15.82 -6.84
C LEU A 151 -1.84 16.61 -7.67
N PHE A 152 -3.13 16.36 -7.47
CA PHE A 152 -4.19 17.09 -8.14
C PHE A 152 -4.14 18.57 -7.78
N GLU A 153 -3.98 18.92 -6.50
CA GLU A 153 -3.85 20.30 -6.06
C GLU A 153 -2.58 20.97 -6.61
N PHE A 154 -1.44 20.29 -6.55
CA PHE A 154 -0.18 20.80 -7.11
C PHE A 154 -0.32 21.12 -8.61
N VAL A 155 -0.89 20.20 -9.39
CA VAL A 155 -0.99 20.33 -10.85
C VAL A 155 -2.05 21.32 -11.28
N ASN A 156 -3.23 21.31 -10.64
CA ASN A 156 -4.39 22.07 -11.10
C ASN A 156 -4.56 23.42 -10.39
N THR A 157 -3.97 23.59 -9.21
CA THR A 157 -4.06 24.83 -8.42
C THR A 157 -2.72 25.55 -8.41
N PHE A 158 -1.65 24.90 -7.93
CA PHE A 158 -0.40 25.60 -7.65
C PHE A 158 0.43 25.88 -8.92
N LEU A 159 0.65 24.92 -9.81
CA LEU A 159 1.45 25.16 -11.03
C LEU A 159 0.88 26.26 -11.95
N PRO A 160 -0.44 26.37 -12.19
CA PRO A 160 -1.03 27.51 -12.91
C PRO A 160 -0.80 28.85 -12.18
N TYR A 161 -0.91 28.84 -10.85
CA TYR A 161 -0.63 30.02 -10.04
C TYR A 161 0.83 30.46 -10.16
N VAL A 162 1.77 29.52 -10.05
CA VAL A 162 3.22 29.75 -10.21
C VAL A 162 3.51 30.41 -11.56
N ARG A 163 3.01 29.83 -12.66
CA ARG A 163 3.24 30.36 -14.02
C ARG A 163 2.72 31.80 -14.23
N SER A 164 1.77 32.24 -13.41
CA SER A 164 1.15 33.56 -13.52
C SER A 164 1.74 34.59 -12.54
N HIS A 165 2.38 34.15 -11.46
CA HIS A 165 2.78 35.01 -10.34
C HIS A 165 4.27 34.95 -9.99
N PHE A 166 5.05 34.07 -10.62
CA PHE A 166 6.47 33.90 -10.38
C PHE A 166 7.27 34.21 -11.64
N SER A 167 8.36 34.98 -11.46
CA SER A 167 9.32 35.32 -12.52
C SER A 167 10.22 34.14 -12.84
N ASP A 168 10.52 33.34 -11.81
CA ASP A 168 11.24 32.08 -11.91
C ASP A 168 10.79 31.17 -10.78
N TRP A 169 10.74 29.87 -11.05
CA TRP A 169 10.39 28.86 -10.06
C TRP A 169 11.04 27.54 -10.43
N GLN A 170 11.79 26.99 -9.48
CA GLN A 170 12.46 25.71 -9.62
C GLN A 170 12.03 24.79 -8.49
N TYR A 171 11.42 23.66 -8.89
CA TYR A 171 10.92 22.61 -8.02
C TYR A 171 11.95 22.21 -6.96
N GLU A 172 11.55 22.30 -5.69
CA GLU A 172 12.37 22.02 -4.49
C GLU A 172 13.60 22.90 -4.26
N ALA A 173 13.83 23.91 -5.11
CA ALA A 173 15.01 24.76 -5.03
C ALA A 173 14.65 26.19 -4.60
N TYR A 174 13.80 26.88 -5.36
CA TYR A 174 13.37 28.24 -5.06
C TYR A 174 12.15 28.69 -5.87
N GLY A 175 11.50 29.76 -5.42
CA GLY A 175 10.52 30.53 -6.17
C GLY A 175 10.77 32.03 -6.01
N ILE A 176 10.78 32.77 -7.13
CA ILE A 176 10.96 34.22 -7.19
C ILE A 176 9.66 34.87 -7.67
N PRO A 177 8.86 35.50 -6.79
CA PRO A 177 7.62 36.17 -7.17
C PRO A 177 7.87 37.29 -8.20
N LEU A 178 6.93 37.49 -9.13
CA LEU A 178 6.92 38.67 -10.01
C LEU A 178 6.73 39.96 -9.21
N ASP A 179 5.82 39.91 -8.23
CA ASP A 179 5.50 41.01 -7.32
C ASP A 179 5.22 40.42 -5.94
N TYR A 180 6.17 40.58 -5.01
CA TYR A 180 6.06 40.06 -3.65
C TYR A 180 4.94 40.76 -2.85
N VAL A 181 4.72 42.06 -3.07
CA VAL A 181 3.67 42.80 -2.35
C VAL A 181 2.30 42.31 -2.79
N LYS A 182 2.12 42.05 -4.09
CA LYS A 182 0.88 41.45 -4.61
C LYS A 182 0.68 40.02 -4.09
N LEU A 183 1.70 39.16 -4.20
CA LEU A 183 1.65 37.78 -3.68
C LEU A 183 1.26 37.75 -2.19
N LYS A 184 1.86 38.65 -1.40
CA LYS A 184 1.62 38.75 0.03
C LYS A 184 0.21 39.22 0.38
N ASN A 185 -0.47 39.93 -0.51
CA ASN A 185 -1.84 40.39 -0.30
C ASN A 185 -2.88 39.56 -1.07
N ASP A 186 -2.47 38.43 -1.66
CA ASP A 186 -3.33 37.56 -2.43
C ASP A 186 -4.07 36.57 -1.50
N ASP A 187 -5.36 36.81 -1.28
CA ASP A 187 -6.21 35.96 -0.45
C ASP A 187 -6.42 34.57 -1.04
N TYR A 188 -6.41 34.44 -2.38
CA TYR A 188 -6.48 33.13 -3.02
C TYR A 188 -5.25 32.31 -2.66
N PHE A 189 -4.06 32.88 -2.84
CA PHE A 189 -2.81 32.19 -2.49
C PHE A 189 -2.75 31.81 -1.01
N LYS A 190 -3.06 32.74 -0.10
CA LYS A 190 -3.10 32.45 1.34
C LYS A 190 -4.08 31.35 1.70
N THR A 191 -5.24 31.33 1.06
CA THR A 191 -6.26 30.30 1.29
C THR A 191 -5.80 28.96 0.75
N SER A 192 -5.22 28.92 -0.45
CA SER A 192 -4.63 27.71 -1.04
C SER A 192 -3.54 27.10 -0.15
N LEU A 193 -2.65 27.91 0.44
CA LEU A 193 -1.64 27.40 1.39
C LEU A 193 -2.27 26.73 2.62
N LYS A 194 -3.39 27.26 3.13
CA LYS A 194 -4.07 26.68 4.30
C LYS A 194 -4.84 25.41 3.94
N VAL A 195 -5.51 25.41 2.79
CA VAL A 195 -6.22 24.22 2.27
C VAL A 195 -5.21 23.09 2.05
N ASN A 196 -4.09 23.37 1.39
CA ASN A 196 -3.06 22.38 1.14
C ASN A 196 -2.44 21.81 2.43
N ILE A 197 -2.25 22.61 3.48
CA ILE A 197 -1.81 22.06 4.79
C ILE A 197 -2.79 21.00 5.29
N GLY A 198 -4.10 21.23 5.19
CA GLY A 198 -5.10 20.25 5.60
C GLY A 198 -5.00 18.93 4.81
N ASN A 199 -4.73 19.01 3.50
CA ASN A 199 -4.53 17.83 2.65
C ASN A 199 -3.24 17.08 3.02
N GLU A 200 -2.15 17.82 3.24
CA GLU A 200 -0.87 17.25 3.66
C GLU A 200 -0.97 16.58 5.04
N GLU A 201 -1.69 17.19 5.99
CA GLU A 201 -1.97 16.60 7.31
C GLU A 201 -2.79 15.30 7.21
N SER A 202 -3.82 15.26 6.37
CA SER A 202 -4.56 14.03 6.09
C SER A 202 -3.63 12.93 5.56
N THR A 203 -2.79 13.28 4.60
CA THR A 203 -1.83 12.33 4.02
C THR A 203 -0.82 11.82 5.04
N VAL A 204 -0.34 12.69 5.94
CA VAL A 204 0.53 12.32 7.07
C VAL A 204 -0.14 11.27 7.97
N ILE A 205 -1.43 11.40 8.24
CA ILE A 205 -2.20 10.41 9.01
C ILE A 205 -2.24 9.08 8.25
N MET A 206 -2.58 9.09 6.95
CA MET A 206 -2.66 7.86 6.14
C MET A 206 -1.32 7.12 6.06
N LEU A 207 -0.21 7.86 5.87
CA LEU A 207 1.14 7.28 5.87
C LEU A 207 1.51 6.70 7.25
N THR A 208 1.16 7.39 8.33
CA THR A 208 1.42 6.94 9.71
C THR A 208 0.66 5.65 10.03
N ASP A 209 -0.62 5.59 9.64
CA ASP A 209 -1.45 4.41 9.82
C ASP A 209 -0.96 3.23 8.96
N GLY A 210 -0.50 3.51 7.73
CA GLY A 210 0.19 2.54 6.89
C GLY A 210 1.40 1.90 7.59
N LEU A 211 2.29 2.70 8.18
CA LEU A 211 3.45 2.20 8.94
C LEU A 211 3.03 1.36 10.15
N LYS A 212 1.98 1.78 10.86
CA LYS A 212 1.44 1.03 12.01
C LYS A 212 0.90 -0.34 11.58
N ASN A 213 0.23 -0.41 10.44
CA ASN A 213 -0.29 -1.65 9.88
C ASN A 213 0.85 -2.58 9.45
N ILE A 214 1.89 -2.06 8.78
CA ILE A 214 3.11 -2.83 8.44
C ILE A 214 3.77 -3.38 9.71
N LYS A 215 3.93 -2.55 10.74
CA LYS A 215 4.55 -2.95 12.03
C LYS A 215 3.80 -4.08 12.72
N THR A 216 2.48 -4.15 12.55
CA THR A 216 1.63 -5.21 13.10
C THR A 216 1.65 -6.47 12.24
N LEU A 217 1.67 -6.30 10.91
CA LEU A 217 1.59 -7.40 9.95
C LEU A 217 2.90 -8.20 9.80
N LEU A 218 4.05 -7.51 9.80
CA LEU A 218 5.36 -8.16 9.61
C LEU A 218 5.63 -9.30 10.62
N PRO A 219 5.41 -9.13 11.94
CA PRO A 219 5.55 -10.23 12.90
C PRO A 219 4.64 -11.42 12.61
N LEU A 220 3.39 -11.19 12.20
CA LEU A 220 2.43 -12.25 11.91
C LEU A 220 2.90 -13.11 10.73
N ILE A 221 3.39 -12.49 9.67
CA ILE A 221 3.96 -13.20 8.52
C ILE A 221 5.18 -14.04 8.94
N ASN A 222 6.08 -13.46 9.75
CA ASN A 222 7.27 -14.17 10.21
C ASN A 222 6.93 -15.38 11.09
N ILE A 223 5.93 -15.25 11.96
CA ILE A 223 5.43 -16.36 12.79
C ILE A 223 4.82 -17.44 11.90
N TYR A 224 3.95 -17.06 10.96
CA TYR A 224 3.30 -18.02 10.06
C TYR A 224 4.31 -18.79 9.21
N ILE A 225 5.29 -18.11 8.61
CA ILE A 225 6.34 -18.77 7.82
C ILE A 225 7.11 -19.77 8.69
N ARG A 226 7.57 -19.37 9.89
CA ARG A 226 8.33 -20.25 10.80
C ARG A 226 7.55 -21.47 11.29
N SER A 227 6.25 -21.34 11.46
CA SER A 227 5.40 -22.44 11.94
C SER A 227 5.08 -23.47 10.85
N ASN A 228 5.33 -23.16 9.57
CA ASN A 228 4.95 -23.98 8.42
C ASN A 228 6.15 -24.31 7.48
N ASP A 229 7.36 -23.85 7.80
CA ASP A 229 8.63 -24.26 7.17
C ASP A 229 9.14 -25.60 7.73
#